data_AF-A0A6A1VEH1-F1
#
_entry.id   AF-A0A6A1VEH1-F1
#
_cell.length_a   1.000
_cell.length_b   1.000
_cell.length_c   1.000
_cell.angle_alpha   90.00
_cell.angle_beta   90.00
_cell.angle_gamma   90.00
#
_symmetry.space_group_name_H-M   'P 1'
#
loop_
_entity.id
_entity.type
_entity.pdbx_description
1 polymer ?
#
loop_
_entity_poly.entity_id
_entity_poly.type
_entity_poly.pdbx_seq_one_letter_code
_entity_poly.pdbx_strand_id
1 'polypeptide(L)'
;MEGASVVRIDRKSSIESEPRTLSIDQIQYAREAAMYVMNTRTIEEAMRIFTKGLEPVVNAARDNGRSMIDTAEEVEYAGVPVPDPRDVASAPF
;
A
#
# COMPACT_ATOMS: atom_id res chain seq x y z
N MET A 1 -43.55 -10.33 27.22
CA MET A 1 -43.22 -10.03 25.81
C MET A 1 -42.00 -9.14 25.85
N GLU A 2 -40.80 -9.73 25.86
CA GLU A 2 -39.55 -8.98 25.86
C GLU A 2 -39.35 -8.37 24.48
N GLY A 3 -39.47 -7.04 24.41
CA GLY A 3 -39.18 -6.27 23.22
C GLY A 3 -37.68 -6.28 22.99
N ALA A 4 -37.25 -6.95 21.92
CA ALA A 4 -35.88 -6.89 21.44
C ALA A 4 -35.49 -5.42 21.24
N SER A 5 -34.58 -4.92 22.07
CA SER A 5 -33.99 -3.59 21.91
C SER A 5 -33.26 -3.56 20.57
N VAL A 6 -33.84 -2.89 19.59
CA VAL A 6 -33.18 -2.63 18.30
C VAL A 6 -31.94 -1.79 18.58
N VAL A 7 -30.78 -2.44 18.64
CA VAL A 7 -29.48 -1.78 18.70
C VAL A 7 -29.33 -1.00 17.39
N ARG A 8 -29.44 0.32 17.47
CA ARG A 8 -29.22 1.21 16.33
C ARG A 8 -27.74 1.12 15.99
N ILE A 9 -27.41 0.48 14.87
CA ILE A 9 -26.04 0.45 14.35
C ILE A 9 -25.75 1.84 13.78
N ASP A 10 -25.00 2.65 14.51
CA ASP A 10 -24.47 3.92 14.00
C ASP A 10 -23.40 3.62 12.95
N ARG A 11 -23.84 3.56 11.68
CA ARG A 11 -22.95 3.45 10.52
C ARG A 11 -22.20 4.76 10.34
N LYS A 12 -20.96 4.84 10.84
CA LYS A 12 -20.02 5.89 10.46
C LYS A 12 -19.52 5.64 9.05
N SER A 13 -19.39 6.69 8.24
CA SER A 13 -18.83 6.57 6.90
C SER A 13 -17.32 6.36 7.01
N SER A 14 -16.76 5.38 6.29
CA SER A 14 -15.31 5.07 6.35
C SER A 14 -14.42 6.28 6.05
N ILE A 15 -14.93 7.24 5.27
CA ILE A 15 -14.25 8.50 4.93
C ILE A 15 -13.86 9.35 6.16
N GLU A 16 -14.53 9.20 7.30
CA GLU A 16 -14.19 9.94 8.53
C GLU A 16 -13.07 9.27 9.34
N SER A 17 -12.87 7.97 9.14
CA SER A 17 -11.85 7.16 9.83
C SER A 17 -10.59 6.92 9.01
N GLU A 18 -10.64 7.13 7.70
CA GLU A 18 -9.50 6.92 6.81
C GLU A 18 -8.51 8.09 6.88
N PRO A 19 -7.20 7.82 6.77
CA PRO A 19 -6.21 8.88 6.65
C PRO A 19 -6.47 9.67 5.36
N ARG A 20 -6.62 10.99 5.49
CA ARG A 20 -6.80 11.85 4.32
C ARG A 20 -5.58 11.76 3.40
N THR A 21 -5.84 11.61 2.11
CA THR A 21 -4.83 11.76 1.07
C THR A 21 -4.34 13.21 1.01
N LEU A 22 -3.11 13.39 0.54
CA LEU A 22 -2.52 14.71 0.34
C LEU A 22 -3.28 15.48 -0.76
N SER A 23 -3.38 16.81 -0.62
CA SER A 23 -3.86 17.67 -1.70
C SER A 23 -2.88 17.69 -2.88
N ILE A 24 -3.32 18.19 -4.03
CA ILE A 24 -2.47 18.26 -5.22
C ILE A 24 -1.19 19.07 -4.99
N ASP A 25 -1.28 20.20 -4.30
CA ASP A 25 -0.12 21.05 -3.98
C ASP A 25 0.84 20.35 -3.03
N GLN A 26 0.31 19.61 -2.04
CA GLN A 26 1.11 18.82 -1.11
C GLN A 26 1.83 17.67 -1.84
N ILE A 27 1.18 17.03 -2.81
CA ILE A 27 1.80 15.99 -3.65
C ILE A 27 2.95 16.59 -4.47
N GLN A 28 2.74 17.73 -5.11
CA GLN A 28 3.78 18.41 -5.89
C GLN A 28 4.97 18.81 -5.03
N TYR A 29 4.70 19.42 -3.87
CA TYR A 29 5.73 19.79 -2.91
C TYR A 29 6.51 18.57 -2.40
N ALA A 30 5.82 17.50 -2.00
CA ALA A 30 6.45 16.27 -1.54
C ALA A 30 7.33 15.64 -2.63
N ARG A 31 6.88 15.69 -3.90
CA ARG A 31 7.65 15.23 -5.05
C ARG A 31 8.95 16.03 -5.23
N GLU A 32 8.88 17.36 -5.17
CA GLU A 32 10.06 18.22 -5.29
C GLU A 32 11.05 17.98 -4.14
N ALA A 33 10.55 17.85 -2.91
CA ALA A 33 11.36 17.52 -1.75
C ALA A 33 12.04 16.15 -1.89
N ALA A 34 11.31 15.13 -2.38
CA ALA A 34 11.86 13.81 -2.64
C ALA A 34 12.97 13.85 -3.70
N MET A 35 12.75 14.59 -4.79
CA MET A 35 13.77 14.80 -5.84
C MET A 35 15.01 15.50 -5.29
N TYR A 36 14.86 16.50 -4.42
CA TYR A 36 15.98 17.17 -3.78
C TYR A 36 16.83 16.18 -2.94
N VAL A 37 16.20 15.31 -2.16
CA VAL A 37 16.90 14.29 -1.37
C VAL A 37 17.67 13.34 -2.29
N MET A 38 17.02 12.81 -3.32
CA MET A 38 17.63 11.86 -4.27
C MET A 38 18.83 12.46 -5.03
N ASN A 39 18.79 13.75 -5.33
CA ASN A 39 19.84 14.42 -6.09
C ASN A 39 21.01 14.93 -5.24
N THR A 40 20.81 15.10 -3.93
CA THR A 40 21.81 15.76 -3.05
C THR A 40 22.40 14.85 -1.98
N ARG A 41 21.77 13.71 -1.70
CA ARG A 41 22.18 12.79 -0.63
C ARG A 41 22.72 11.49 -1.20
N THR A 42 23.53 10.79 -0.41
CA THR A 42 23.94 9.43 -0.76
C THR A 42 22.74 8.49 -0.66
N ILE A 43 22.86 7.31 -1.27
CA ILE A 43 21.80 6.30 -1.27
C ILE A 43 21.46 5.88 0.17
N GLU A 44 22.45 5.72 1.03
CA GLU A 44 22.28 5.29 2.43
C GLU A 44 21.53 6.35 3.24
N GLU A 45 21.84 7.63 3.01
CA GLU A 45 21.15 8.74 3.65
C GLU A 45 19.71 8.88 3.17
N ALA A 46 19.50 8.79 1.85
CA ALA A 46 18.17 8.82 1.26
C ALA A 46 17.32 7.67 1.79
N MET A 47 17.86 6.45 1.85
CA MET A 47 17.20 5.27 2.41
C MET A 47 16.74 5.54 3.85
N ARG A 48 17.64 6.06 4.69
CA ARG A 48 17.33 6.39 6.09
C ARG A 48 16.22 7.44 6.21
N ILE A 49 16.19 8.43 5.31
CA ILE A 49 15.14 9.47 5.29
C ILE A 49 13.79 8.86 4.93
N PHE A 50 13.71 8.11 3.83
CA PHE A 50 12.44 7.59 3.32
C PHE A 50 11.86 6.44 4.16
N THR A 51 12.71 5.70 4.88
CA THR A 51 12.27 4.58 5.73
C THR A 51 12.11 4.96 7.20
N LYS A 52 12.32 6.23 7.57
CA LYS A 52 12.23 6.68 8.96
C LYS A 52 10.81 6.47 9.49
N GLY A 53 10.68 5.64 10.53
CA GLY A 53 9.40 5.36 11.18
C GLY A 53 8.53 4.32 10.47
N LEU A 54 9.04 3.68 9.42
CA LEU A 54 8.39 2.52 8.80
C LEU A 54 8.84 1.23 9.50
N GLU A 55 7.91 0.29 9.66
CA GLU A 55 8.24 -1.05 10.11
C GLU A 55 8.37 -2.01 8.91
N PRO A 56 9.43 -2.84 8.87
CA PRO A 56 9.55 -3.87 7.85
C PRO A 56 8.35 -4.84 7.90
N VAL A 57 7.83 -5.20 6.72
CA VAL A 57 6.66 -6.10 6.59
C VAL A 57 6.87 -7.47 7.27
N VAL A 58 8.13 -7.94 7.37
CA VAL A 58 8.48 -9.16 8.10
C VAL A 58 8.13 -9.12 9.59
N ASN A 59 8.04 -7.93 10.20
CA ASN A 59 7.61 -7.78 11.59
C ASN A 59 6.08 -7.74 11.73
N ALA A 60 5.36 -7.22 10.73
CA ALA A 60 3.90 -7.14 10.73
C ALA A 60 3.23 -8.53 10.63
N ALA A 61 3.91 -9.51 10.01
CA ALA A 61 3.41 -10.89 9.92
C ALA A 61 3.38 -11.61 11.27
N ARG A 62 4.15 -11.15 12.28
CA ARG A 62 4.16 -11.78 13.61
C ARG A 62 2.94 -11.42 14.46
N ASP A 63 2.26 -10.32 14.15
CA ASP A 63 1.10 -9.83 14.92
C ASP A 63 -0.25 -10.19 14.25
N ASN A 64 -0.23 -10.62 12.99
CA ASN A 64 -1.44 -10.96 12.24
C ASN A 64 -1.58 -12.47 12.04
N GLY A 65 -2.05 -13.15 13.09
CA GLY A 65 -2.55 -14.52 12.98
C GLY A 65 -3.77 -14.56 12.05
N ARG A 66 -3.53 -14.92 10.77
CA ARG A 66 -4.48 -15.13 9.64
C ARG A 66 -4.47 -14.02 8.58
N SER A 67 -3.44 -14.03 7.74
CA SER A 67 -3.61 -14.15 6.28
C SER A 67 -2.23 -14.39 5.68
N MET A 68 -1.82 -15.66 5.60
CA MET A 68 -0.64 -16.02 4.82
C MET A 68 -1.03 -15.94 3.36
N ILE A 69 -0.57 -14.89 2.66
CA ILE A 69 -0.27 -15.06 1.25
C ILE A 69 1.06 -15.82 1.22
N ASP A 70 0.99 -17.09 0.83
CA ASP A 70 2.18 -17.89 0.57
C ASP A 70 2.82 -17.32 -0.70
N THR A 71 3.90 -16.56 -0.53
CA THR A 71 4.76 -16.12 -1.65
C THR A 71 6.11 -16.81 -1.49
N ALA A 72 6.07 -18.14 -1.39
CA ALA A 72 7.23 -18.98 -1.64
C ALA A 72 7.23 -19.37 -3.12
N GLU A 73 7.70 -18.49 -4.00
CA GLU A 73 8.25 -18.93 -5.27
C GLU A 73 9.71 -18.49 -5.31
N GLU A 74 10.59 -19.43 -4.96
CA GLU A 74 11.99 -19.43 -5.37
C GLU A 74 12.06 -19.13 -6.87
N VAL A 75 12.98 -18.26 -7.26
CA VAL A 75 13.25 -17.96 -8.66
C VAL A 75 13.91 -19.18 -9.30
N GLU A 76 13.11 -20.16 -9.70
CA GLU A 76 13.54 -21.26 -10.56
C GLU A 76 13.21 -20.88 -12.01
N TYR A 77 14.27 -20.56 -12.78
CA TYR A 77 14.18 -20.32 -14.22
C TYR A 77 13.81 -21.64 -14.94
N ALA A 78 12.51 -21.95 -15.00
CA ALA A 78 11.97 -23.05 -15.77
C ALA A 78 10.88 -22.55 -16.74
N GLY A 79 11.30 -22.04 -17.90
CA GLY A 79 10.57 -22.10 -19.18
C GLY A 79 9.07 -21.77 -19.22
N VAL A 80 8.62 -20.64 -18.66
CA VAL A 80 7.22 -20.17 -18.79
C VAL A 80 7.11 -19.19 -19.98
N PRO A 81 6.20 -19.37 -20.94
CA PRO A 81 6.00 -18.41 -22.02
C PRO A 81 5.54 -17.06 -21.45
N VAL A 82 6.24 -15.99 -21.81
CA VAL A 82 5.84 -14.61 -21.52
C VAL A 82 4.43 -14.40 -22.10
N PRO A 83 3.40 -14.04 -21.29
CA PRO A 83 2.11 -13.70 -21.86
C PRO A 83 2.25 -12.40 -22.64
N ASP A 84 1.90 -12.44 -23.93
CA ASP A 84 1.91 -11.28 -24.81
C ASP A 84 1.16 -10.09 -24.20
N PRO A 85 1.62 -8.85 -24.44
CA PRO A 85 0.95 -7.66 -23.93
C PRO A 85 -0.49 -7.64 -24.43
N ARG A 86 -1.45 -7.71 -23.50
CA ARG A 86 -2.87 -7.69 -23.83
C ARG A 86 -3.22 -6.36 -24.50
N ASP A 87 -3.79 -6.45 -25.70
CA ASP A 87 -4.27 -5.29 -26.45
C ASP A 87 -5.38 -4.57 -25.67
N VAL A 88 -5.07 -3.35 -25.23
CA VAL A 88 -5.94 -2.48 -24.42
C VAL A 88 -7.20 -2.09 -25.21
N ALA A 89 -7.19 -2.22 -26.55
CA ALA A 89 -8.33 -1.90 -27.41
C ALA A 89 -9.53 -2.83 -27.22
N SER A 90 -9.37 -4.00 -26.59
CA SER A 90 -10.46 -4.96 -26.35
C SER A 90 -11.03 -4.91 -24.93
N ALA A 91 -10.58 -4.00 -24.07
CA ALA A 91 -11.12 -3.91 -22.72
C ALA A 91 -12.53 -3.29 -22.74
N PRO A 92 -13.53 -3.89 -22.06
CA PRO A 92 -14.87 -3.31 -21.96
C PRO A 92 -14.84 -2.01 -21.13
N PHE A 93 -15.68 -1.04 -21.51
CA PHE A 93 -15.95 0.19 -20.75
C PHE A 93 -16.92 -0.06 -19.59
#